data_AF-A0AAV6Z8X4-F1
#
_entry.id   AF-A0AAV6Z8X4-F1
#
_cell.length_a   1.000
_cell.length_b   1.000
_cell.length_c   1.000
_cell.angle_alpha   90.00
_cell.angle_beta   90.00
_cell.angle_gamma   90.00
#
_symmetry.space_group_name_H-M   'P 1'
#
loop_
_entity.id
_entity.type
_entity.pdbx_description
1 polymer ?
#
loop_
_entity_poly.entity_id
_entity_poly.type
_entity_poly.pdbx_seq_one_letter_code
_entity_poly.pdbx_strand_id
1 'polypeptide(L)'
;MKERGRVLSWRDQDNSFPWRPVIQEVPVPHVLMGQSLLLQYNISGYFPDAVTVHWYKKEKGAPASALIHNRDKYEILDTTSQGQLDSTYSCTARLHFTPTLKDQGSEIICRVEHPSLDEALERSSGHLRVQGKIKSRKPIKVTAGKEEMKYSLLLENFYPKDLHIEWLGLSEDVTQTYPSSEKYTNNIDKTHSVTSDCRVPEKDLKKPNFTVCVTWRHESMDDAGSRVASSLL
;
A
#
# COMPACT_ATOMS: atom_id res chain seq x y z
N MET A 1 1.38 -57.35 38.63
CA MET A 1 0.32 -56.45 39.13
C MET A 1 0.94 -55.07 39.34
N LYS A 2 0.59 -54.13 38.45
CA LYS A 2 0.84 -52.66 38.46
C LYS A 2 2.27 -52.14 38.67
N GLU A 3 2.95 -51.85 37.56
CA GLU A 3 4.02 -50.85 37.50
C GLU A 3 3.46 -49.48 37.90
N ARG A 4 4.13 -48.82 38.84
CA ARG A 4 3.83 -47.43 39.22
C ARG A 4 4.43 -46.51 38.16
N GLY A 5 3.56 -45.95 37.31
CA GLY A 5 3.94 -44.87 36.41
C GLY A 5 4.54 -43.70 37.22
N ARG A 6 5.77 -43.31 36.89
CA ARG A 6 6.35 -42.04 37.33
C ARG A 6 5.48 -40.92 36.76
N VAL A 7 4.85 -40.16 37.64
CA VAL A 7 4.27 -38.86 37.31
C VAL A 7 5.43 -37.95 36.98
N LEU A 8 5.63 -37.64 35.69
CA LEU A 8 6.55 -36.61 35.26
C LEU A 8 5.95 -35.26 35.65
N SER A 9 6.58 -34.59 36.59
CA SER A 9 6.24 -33.23 37.00
C SER A 9 6.57 -32.25 35.87
N TRP A 10 5.59 -31.44 35.47
CA TRP A 10 5.71 -30.37 34.46
C TRP A 10 6.67 -29.22 34.84
N ARG A 11 7.57 -29.44 35.80
CA ARG A 11 8.51 -28.44 36.34
C ARG A 11 9.98 -28.80 36.14
N ASP A 12 10.28 -29.88 35.41
CA ASP A 12 11.65 -30.15 35.02
C ASP A 12 11.95 -29.41 33.72
N GLN A 13 12.64 -28.30 33.93
CA GLN A 13 13.13 -27.32 33.00
C GLN A 13 14.20 -27.95 32.09
N ASP A 14 13.79 -28.45 30.93
CA ASP A 14 14.69 -28.70 29.81
C ASP A 14 14.46 -27.61 28.76
N ASN A 15 15.50 -26.82 28.50
CA ASN A 15 15.47 -25.68 27.58
C ASN A 15 15.51 -26.12 26.10
N SER A 16 15.00 -27.32 25.82
CA SER A 16 15.19 -28.02 24.55
C SER A 16 13.89 -28.44 23.86
N PHE A 17 12.72 -27.88 24.21
CA PHE A 17 11.48 -28.15 23.46
C PHE A 17 11.67 -27.75 21.99
N PRO A 18 11.72 -28.70 21.03
CA PRO A 18 12.08 -28.37 19.65
C PRO A 18 10.90 -27.82 18.83
N TRP A 19 9.68 -27.82 19.39
CA TRP A 19 8.44 -27.48 18.71
C TRP A 19 8.01 -26.04 19.02
N ARG A 20 8.87 -25.08 18.67
CA ARG A 20 8.61 -23.65 18.87
C ARG A 20 8.01 -23.05 17.60
N PRO A 21 6.95 -22.22 17.69
CA PRO A 21 6.38 -21.58 16.53
C PRO A 21 7.40 -20.69 15.82
N VAL A 22 7.40 -20.73 14.50
CA VAL A 22 8.17 -19.83 13.64
C VAL A 22 7.20 -19.07 12.76
N ILE A 23 7.34 -17.76 12.67
CA ILE A 23 6.59 -16.93 11.74
C ILE A 23 7.37 -16.86 10.41
N GLN A 24 6.72 -17.02 9.27
CA GLN A 24 7.38 -16.85 7.97
C GLN A 24 7.44 -15.38 7.57
N GLU A 25 8.54 -14.99 6.92
CA GLU A 25 8.72 -13.66 6.35
C GLU A 25 7.83 -13.48 5.11
N VAL A 26 7.02 -12.43 5.11
CA VAL A 26 6.19 -12.05 3.96
C VAL A 26 6.53 -10.61 3.59
N PRO A 27 6.93 -10.35 2.32
CA PRO A 27 7.23 -9.00 1.88
C PRO A 27 6.02 -8.10 2.01
N VAL A 28 6.26 -6.88 2.46
CA VAL A 28 5.25 -5.89 2.78
C VAL A 28 4.74 -5.31 1.47
N PRO A 29 3.44 -5.41 1.16
CA PRO A 29 2.92 -4.92 -0.11
C PRO A 29 3.08 -3.40 -0.24
N HIS A 30 3.21 -2.90 -1.47
CA HIS A 30 2.91 -1.51 -1.76
C HIS A 30 1.44 -1.25 -1.42
N VAL A 31 1.18 -0.24 -0.59
CA VAL A 31 -0.13 -0.07 0.04
C VAL A 31 -0.87 1.08 -0.63
N LEU A 32 -1.92 0.78 -1.38
CA LEU A 32 -2.76 1.80 -2.02
C LEU A 32 -3.88 2.25 -1.08
N MET A 33 -3.95 3.55 -0.82
CA MET A 33 -4.98 4.15 0.02
C MET A 33 -6.39 3.79 -0.46
N GLY A 34 -7.24 3.36 0.48
CA GLY A 34 -8.64 3.02 0.20
C GLY A 34 -8.84 1.67 -0.50
N GLN A 35 -7.78 0.92 -0.79
CA GLN A 35 -7.87 -0.45 -1.28
C GLN A 35 -7.64 -1.45 -0.16
N SER A 36 -8.60 -2.35 0.07
CA SER A 36 -8.45 -3.41 1.08
C SER A 36 -7.32 -4.35 0.71
N LEU A 37 -6.44 -4.62 1.67
CA LEU A 37 -5.29 -5.52 1.54
C LEU A 37 -5.39 -6.65 2.57
N LEU A 38 -4.86 -7.83 2.21
CA LEU A 38 -4.71 -8.96 3.12
C LEU A 38 -3.25 -9.12 3.55
N LEU A 39 -2.99 -8.99 4.86
CA LEU A 39 -1.73 -9.47 5.46
C LEU A 39 -1.89 -10.92 5.85
N GLN A 40 -0.86 -11.71 5.54
CA GLN A 40 -0.85 -13.14 5.81
C GLN A 40 0.50 -13.54 6.40
N TYR A 41 0.49 -14.20 7.55
CA TYR A 41 1.68 -14.78 8.17
C TYR A 41 1.47 -16.27 8.42
N ASN A 42 2.36 -17.09 7.87
CA ASN A 42 2.39 -18.51 8.14
C ASN A 42 3.14 -18.75 9.46
N ILE A 43 2.55 -19.53 10.35
CA ILE A 43 3.10 -19.89 11.66
C ILE A 43 3.20 -21.41 11.68
N SER A 44 4.37 -21.97 11.92
CA SER A 44 4.57 -23.43 11.85
C SER A 44 5.53 -23.95 12.89
N GLY A 45 5.59 -25.28 13.04
CA GLY A 45 6.57 -25.96 13.88
C GLY A 45 6.22 -26.03 15.36
N TYR A 46 4.96 -25.76 15.75
CA TYR A 46 4.57 -25.70 17.16
C TYR A 46 3.78 -26.92 17.62
N PHE A 47 3.94 -27.27 18.90
CA PHE A 47 3.13 -28.28 19.60
C PHE A 47 3.09 -27.93 21.10
N PRO A 48 1.93 -27.99 21.78
CA PRO A 48 0.62 -28.49 21.32
C PRO A 48 -0.14 -27.47 20.45
N ASP A 49 -1.34 -27.83 19.97
CA ASP A 49 -2.27 -26.91 19.30
C ASP A 49 -2.90 -25.91 20.29
N ALA A 50 -2.11 -24.93 20.69
CA ALA A 50 -2.46 -23.91 21.67
C ALA A 50 -1.90 -22.54 21.28
N VAL A 51 -1.81 -22.27 19.97
CA VAL A 51 -1.30 -21.00 19.46
C VAL A 51 -2.38 -19.92 19.58
N THR A 52 -2.01 -18.76 20.09
CA THR A 52 -2.88 -17.58 20.11
C THR A 52 -2.22 -16.46 19.31
N VAL A 53 -3.00 -15.82 18.43
CA VAL A 53 -2.51 -14.75 17.55
C VAL A 53 -3.22 -13.44 17.88
N HIS A 54 -2.42 -12.40 18.07
CA HIS A 54 -2.88 -11.04 18.29
C HIS A 54 -2.25 -10.10 17.27
N TRP A 55 -3.00 -9.06 16.92
CA TRP A 55 -2.55 -8.04 15.97
C TRP A 55 -2.43 -6.69 16.67
N TYR A 56 -1.30 -6.03 16.48
CA TYR A 56 -0.99 -4.73 17.05
C TYR A 56 -0.66 -3.74 15.94
N LYS A 57 -0.89 -2.46 16.22
CA LYS A 57 -0.43 -1.35 15.39
C LYS A 57 0.57 -0.52 16.17
N LYS A 58 1.72 -0.23 15.57
CA LYS A 58 2.68 0.75 16.07
C LYS A 58 2.62 1.98 15.19
N GLU A 59 2.17 3.11 15.76
CA GLU A 59 2.16 4.38 15.03
C GLU A 59 3.59 4.87 14.79
N LYS A 60 3.80 5.63 13.72
CA LYS A 60 5.11 6.19 13.38
C LYS A 60 5.67 7.00 14.55
N GLY A 61 6.82 6.58 15.09
CA GLY A 61 7.50 7.25 16.20
C GLY A 61 6.87 7.01 17.59
N ALA A 62 5.85 6.15 17.70
CA ALA A 62 5.30 5.78 18.99
C ALA A 62 6.25 4.85 19.77
N PRO A 63 6.32 4.98 21.11
CA PRO A 63 7.18 4.16 21.95
C PRO A 63 6.69 2.71 22.06
N ALA A 64 5.40 2.47 21.88
CA ALA A 64 4.77 1.17 22.05
C ALA A 64 3.70 0.92 20.99
N SER A 65 3.42 -0.35 20.71
CA SER A 65 2.34 -0.82 19.86
C SER A 65 1.04 -0.99 20.64
N ALA A 66 -0.10 -0.65 20.03
CA ALA A 66 -1.43 -0.80 20.61
C ALA A 66 -2.17 -1.98 19.96
N LEU A 67 -2.99 -2.70 20.74
CA LEU A 67 -3.79 -3.80 20.23
C LEU A 67 -4.82 -3.29 19.21
N ILE A 68 -4.96 -4.00 18.09
CA ILE A 68 -5.97 -3.68 17.08
C ILE A 68 -7.35 -4.14 17.56
N HIS A 69 -8.22 -3.18 17.85
CA HIS A 69 -9.60 -3.42 18.30
C HIS A 69 -10.66 -2.80 17.36
N ASN A 70 -10.26 -1.99 16.39
CA ASN A 70 -11.17 -1.28 15.49
C ASN A 70 -11.67 -2.21 14.37
N ARG A 71 -12.86 -2.77 14.53
CA ARG A 71 -13.47 -3.70 13.56
C ARG A 71 -13.99 -3.04 12.28
N ASP A 72 -14.16 -1.72 12.25
CA ASP A 72 -14.60 -1.00 11.04
C ASP A 72 -13.47 -0.89 10.01
N LYS A 73 -12.22 -0.86 10.49
CA LYS A 73 -11.02 -0.73 9.66
C LYS A 73 -10.28 -2.05 9.44
N TYR A 74 -10.34 -2.94 10.43
CA TYR A 74 -9.58 -4.17 10.47
C TYR A 74 -10.51 -5.37 10.63
N GLU A 75 -10.32 -6.39 9.81
CA GLU A 75 -11.01 -7.66 9.90
C GLU A 75 -9.97 -8.76 10.12
N ILE A 76 -9.90 -9.25 11.37
CA ILE A 76 -9.04 -10.38 11.76
C ILE A 76 -9.80 -11.66 11.38
N LEU A 77 -9.20 -12.49 10.53
CA LEU A 77 -9.79 -13.77 10.17
C LEU A 77 -9.39 -14.86 11.16
N ASP A 78 -10.29 -15.80 11.38
CA ASP A 78 -10.02 -16.94 12.24
C ASP A 78 -8.81 -17.73 11.74
N THR A 79 -8.00 -18.11 12.73
CA THR A 79 -6.78 -18.88 12.53
C THR A 79 -7.07 -20.32 12.93
N THR A 80 -6.91 -21.25 11.99
CA THR A 80 -7.13 -22.69 12.22
C THR A 80 -5.81 -23.42 12.09
N SER A 81 -5.44 -24.15 13.14
CA SER A 81 -4.27 -25.03 13.13
C SER A 81 -4.53 -26.28 12.29
N GLN A 82 -3.48 -26.74 11.63
CA GLN A 82 -3.47 -27.95 10.82
C GLN A 82 -2.27 -28.80 11.23
N GLY A 83 -2.54 -30.06 11.58
CA GLY A 83 -1.48 -31.02 11.88
C GLY A 83 -0.60 -31.29 10.66
N GLN A 84 0.70 -31.40 10.89
CA GLN A 84 1.73 -31.63 9.89
C GLN A 84 2.27 -33.06 9.95
N LEU A 85 2.95 -33.52 8.91
CA LEU A 85 3.51 -34.88 8.83
C LEU A 85 4.59 -35.13 9.89
N ASP A 86 5.31 -34.08 10.28
CA ASP A 86 6.30 -34.12 11.34
C ASP A 86 5.69 -34.15 12.74
N SER A 87 4.36 -34.26 12.89
CA SER A 87 3.61 -34.19 14.16
C SER A 87 3.55 -32.78 14.79
N THR A 88 3.96 -31.74 14.07
CA THR A 88 3.79 -30.33 14.49
C THR A 88 2.42 -29.83 14.06
N TYR A 89 2.09 -28.59 14.44
CA TYR A 89 1.00 -27.83 13.87
C TYR A 89 1.53 -26.64 13.07
N SER A 90 0.72 -26.21 12.10
CA SER A 90 0.87 -24.93 11.41
C SER A 90 -0.46 -24.23 11.25
N CYS A 91 -0.46 -22.91 11.21
CA CYS A 91 -1.63 -22.10 10.92
C CYS A 91 -1.25 -20.85 10.13
N THR A 92 -2.27 -20.20 9.57
CA THR A 92 -2.08 -18.97 8.79
C THR A 92 -2.88 -17.85 9.42
N ALA A 93 -2.18 -16.92 10.06
CA ALA A 93 -2.75 -15.69 10.59
C ALA A 93 -3.07 -14.72 9.45
N ARG A 94 -4.27 -14.13 9.47
CA ARG A 94 -4.76 -13.27 8.39
C ARG A 94 -5.45 -12.01 8.94
N LEU A 95 -5.14 -10.87 8.34
CA LEU A 95 -5.71 -9.58 8.67
C LEU A 95 -6.04 -8.80 7.39
N HIS A 96 -7.32 -8.52 7.19
CA HIS A 96 -7.76 -7.53 6.22
C HIS A 96 -7.72 -6.15 6.82
N PHE A 97 -7.22 -5.18 6.07
CA PHE A 97 -7.32 -3.78 6.46
C PHE A 97 -7.37 -2.84 5.27
N THR A 98 -8.05 -1.71 5.44
CA THR A 98 -8.04 -0.62 4.46
C THR A 98 -7.12 0.51 4.94
N PRO A 99 -6.00 0.75 4.24
CA PRO A 99 -5.00 1.74 4.60
C PRO A 99 -5.47 3.16 4.31
N THR A 100 -5.02 4.09 5.15
CA THR A 100 -5.25 5.54 5.04
C THR A 100 -3.92 6.28 5.14
N LEU A 101 -3.86 7.55 4.72
CA LEU A 101 -2.63 8.35 4.89
C LEU A 101 -2.20 8.55 6.35
N LYS A 102 -3.08 8.29 7.33
CA LYS A 102 -2.71 8.27 8.76
C LYS A 102 -1.80 7.10 9.11
N ASP A 103 -1.82 6.03 8.32
CA ASP A 103 -1.01 4.82 8.54
C ASP A 103 0.39 4.93 7.94
N GLN A 104 0.72 6.06 7.28
CA GLN A 104 2.01 6.27 6.67
C GLN A 104 3.16 6.11 7.68
N GLY A 105 4.04 5.15 7.42
CA GLY A 105 5.15 4.80 8.29
C GLY A 105 4.76 4.14 9.61
N SER A 106 3.50 3.73 9.79
CA SER A 106 3.12 2.83 10.87
C SER A 106 3.55 1.40 10.55
N GLU A 107 3.51 0.53 11.56
CA GLU A 107 3.78 -0.90 11.42
C GLU A 107 2.58 -1.71 11.94
N ILE A 108 2.30 -2.83 11.29
CA ILE A 108 1.34 -3.83 11.77
C ILE A 108 2.13 -5.04 12.27
N ILE A 109 1.88 -5.42 13.52
CA ILE A 109 2.65 -6.44 14.21
C ILE A 109 1.74 -7.65 14.48
N CYS A 110 2.16 -8.82 14.01
CA CYS A 110 1.61 -10.10 14.39
C CYS A 110 2.36 -10.58 15.64
N ARG A 111 1.65 -10.79 16.74
CA ARG A 111 2.19 -11.33 18.00
C ARG A 111 1.59 -12.72 18.23
N VAL A 112 2.46 -13.69 18.45
CA VAL A 112 2.14 -15.09 18.63
C VAL A 112 2.50 -15.51 20.05
N GLU A 113 1.52 -16.01 20.77
CA GLU A 113 1.67 -16.59 22.11
C GLU A 113 1.47 -18.10 22.02
N HIS A 114 2.31 -18.84 22.73
CA HIS A 114 2.27 -20.31 22.75
C HIS A 114 2.95 -20.84 24.01
N PRO A 115 2.47 -21.95 24.63
CA PRO A 115 3.07 -22.50 25.85
C PRO A 115 4.55 -22.91 25.77
N SER A 116 5.10 -23.11 24.57
CA SER A 116 6.52 -23.42 24.36
C SER A 116 7.42 -22.18 24.32
N LEU A 117 6.83 -20.98 24.35
CA LEU A 117 7.53 -19.71 24.31
C LEU A 117 7.58 -19.07 25.70
N ASP A 118 8.76 -18.66 26.14
CA ASP A 118 8.93 -17.87 27.37
C ASP A 118 8.43 -16.43 27.17
N GLU A 119 8.59 -15.90 25.95
CA GLU A 119 8.13 -14.57 25.53
C GLU A 119 7.40 -14.67 24.18
N ALA A 120 6.39 -13.82 23.98
CA ALA A 120 5.63 -13.81 22.74
C ALA A 120 6.51 -13.50 21.53
N LEU A 121 6.29 -14.22 20.43
CA LEU A 121 7.01 -14.02 19.18
C LEU A 121 6.33 -12.96 18.35
N GLU A 122 7.08 -11.96 17.87
CA GLU A 122 6.54 -10.87 17.06
C GLU A 122 7.10 -10.86 15.64
N ARG A 123 6.25 -10.44 14.69
CA ARG A 123 6.65 -10.12 13.32
C ARG A 123 6.00 -8.81 12.89
N SER A 124 6.83 -7.85 12.47
CA SER A 124 6.36 -6.57 11.93
C SER A 124 6.18 -6.65 10.42
N SER A 125 5.16 -5.95 9.92
CA SER A 125 4.98 -5.63 8.51
C SER A 125 5.95 -4.55 8.03
N GLY A 126 6.97 -4.18 8.79
CA GLY A 126 7.77 -2.99 8.51
C GLY A 126 6.94 -1.71 8.37
N HIS A 127 7.59 -0.66 7.88
CA HIS A 127 6.95 0.64 7.71
C HIS A 127 6.04 0.64 6.48
N LEU A 128 4.75 0.87 6.70
CA LEU A 128 3.78 0.99 5.63
C LEU A 128 4.09 2.20 4.74
N ARG A 129 4.16 1.98 3.42
CA ARG A 129 4.30 3.01 2.40
C ARG A 129 2.97 3.18 1.69
N VAL A 130 2.16 4.10 2.21
CA VAL A 130 0.83 4.42 1.69
C VAL A 130 0.95 5.36 0.50
N GLN A 131 0.33 4.98 -0.61
CA GLN A 131 0.31 5.74 -1.85
C GLN A 131 -1.13 6.07 -2.26
N GLY A 132 -1.33 7.23 -2.86
CA GLY A 132 -2.59 7.64 -3.47
C GLY A 132 -2.49 7.56 -4.99
N LYS A 133 -3.32 6.71 -5.62
CA LYS A 133 -3.32 6.57 -7.07
C LYS A 133 -3.98 7.77 -7.75
N ILE A 134 -3.29 8.37 -8.72
CA ILE A 134 -3.80 9.49 -9.51
C ILE A 134 -5.14 9.15 -10.16
N LYS A 135 -6.12 10.02 -9.94
CA LYS A 135 -7.39 10.03 -10.67
C LYS A 135 -7.37 11.20 -11.64
N SER A 136 -7.41 10.91 -12.94
CA SER A 136 -7.36 11.95 -13.98
C SER A 136 -8.77 12.26 -14.52
N ARG A 137 -9.21 13.52 -14.42
CA ARG A 137 -10.55 13.92 -14.89
C ARG A 137 -10.58 14.09 -16.41
N LYS A 138 -11.59 13.52 -17.08
CA LYS A 138 -11.81 13.63 -18.54
C LYS A 138 -12.96 14.62 -18.85
N PRO A 139 -12.93 15.36 -19.99
CA PRO A 139 -11.79 15.56 -20.91
C PRO A 139 -10.79 16.62 -20.38
N ILE A 140 -9.69 16.83 -21.12
CA ILE A 140 -8.81 18.00 -20.91
C ILE A 140 -9.64 19.25 -21.20
N LYS A 141 -9.57 20.26 -20.32
CA LYS A 141 -10.25 21.53 -20.54
C LYS A 141 -9.44 22.36 -21.52
N VAL A 142 -10.10 22.88 -22.55
CA VAL A 142 -9.49 23.76 -23.56
C VAL A 142 -10.19 25.12 -23.49
N THR A 143 -9.42 26.20 -23.53
CA THR A 143 -9.95 27.57 -23.51
C THR A 143 -9.21 28.42 -24.53
N ALA A 144 -9.96 29.11 -25.39
CA ALA A 144 -9.41 29.99 -26.40
C ALA A 144 -8.93 31.31 -25.78
N GLY A 145 -7.68 31.66 -26.05
CA GLY A 145 -7.12 33.00 -25.86
C GLY A 145 -7.10 33.77 -27.18
N LYS A 146 -6.48 34.95 -27.18
CA LYS A 146 -6.38 35.80 -28.38
C LYS A 146 -5.44 35.22 -29.45
N GLU A 147 -4.27 34.70 -29.05
CA GLU A 147 -3.21 34.21 -29.95
C GLU A 147 -2.67 32.83 -29.50
N GLU A 148 -3.34 32.21 -28.53
CA GLU A 148 -2.94 30.94 -27.93
C GLU A 148 -4.17 30.16 -27.47
N MET A 149 -4.06 28.83 -27.44
CA MET A 149 -5.02 27.97 -26.76
C MET A 149 -4.43 27.52 -25.41
N LYS A 150 -5.24 27.61 -24.36
CA LYS A 150 -4.90 27.10 -23.05
C LYS A 150 -5.48 25.71 -22.86
N TYR A 151 -4.63 24.76 -22.47
CA TYR A 151 -4.99 23.40 -22.09
C TYR A 151 -4.81 23.23 -20.58
N SER A 152 -5.78 22.61 -19.91
CA SER A 152 -5.74 22.40 -18.46
C SER A 152 -6.08 20.94 -18.12
N LEU A 153 -5.11 20.26 -17.50
CA LEU A 153 -5.24 18.90 -16.97
C LEU A 153 -5.46 18.95 -15.46
N LEU A 154 -6.48 18.24 -14.97
CA LEU A 154 -6.71 18.04 -13.54
C LEU A 154 -6.38 16.59 -13.15
N LEU A 155 -5.42 16.44 -12.25
CA LEU A 155 -5.03 15.19 -11.62
C LEU A 155 -5.36 15.26 -10.12
N GLU A 156 -6.10 14.28 -9.62
CA GLU A 156 -6.74 14.35 -8.31
C GLU A 156 -6.30 13.20 -7.39
N ASN A 157 -6.29 13.50 -6.09
CA ASN A 157 -6.22 12.56 -4.97
C ASN A 157 -4.99 11.63 -4.98
N PHE A 158 -3.81 12.17 -5.28
CA PHE A 158 -2.57 11.40 -5.32
C PHE A 158 -1.65 11.71 -4.14
N TYR A 159 -0.78 10.73 -3.82
CA TYR A 159 0.25 10.86 -2.80
C TYR A 159 1.38 9.87 -3.11
N PRO A 160 2.66 10.25 -2.99
CA PRO A 160 3.19 11.52 -2.47
C PRO A 160 3.01 12.71 -3.42
N LYS A 161 3.48 13.89 -3.02
CA LYS A 161 3.35 15.12 -3.83
C LYS A 161 4.17 15.10 -5.11
N ASP A 162 5.27 14.35 -5.13
CA ASP A 162 6.21 14.32 -6.23
C ASP A 162 5.56 13.73 -7.50
N LEU A 163 5.50 14.53 -8.55
CA LEU A 163 4.76 14.25 -9.77
C LEU A 163 5.44 14.95 -10.93
N HIS A 164 5.79 14.19 -11.97
CA HIS A 164 6.35 14.73 -13.20
C HIS A 164 5.26 14.86 -14.25
N ILE A 165 5.12 16.03 -14.88
CA ILE A 165 4.14 16.31 -15.94
C ILE A 165 4.87 16.95 -17.12
N GLU A 166 4.55 16.50 -18.33
CA GLU A 166 5.12 17.03 -19.56
C GLU A 166 4.03 17.25 -20.61
N TRP A 167 4.01 18.43 -21.22
CA TRP A 167 3.12 18.78 -22.32
C TRP A 167 3.88 18.81 -23.65
N LEU A 168 3.32 18.13 -24.64
CA LEU A 168 3.91 17.90 -25.94
C LEU A 168 2.95 18.34 -27.04
N GLY A 169 3.45 19.01 -28.07
CA GLY A 169 2.80 19.15 -29.36
C GLY A 169 3.46 18.23 -30.36
N LEU A 170 2.66 17.38 -30.99
CA LEU A 170 3.07 16.39 -31.97
C LEU A 170 2.56 16.83 -33.34
N SER A 171 3.42 16.88 -34.35
CA SER A 171 3.04 17.13 -35.75
C SER A 171 4.01 16.37 -36.63
N GLU A 172 3.52 15.47 -37.47
CA GLU A 172 4.28 14.57 -38.36
C GLU A 172 5.63 14.09 -37.78
N ASP A 173 6.72 14.84 -37.98
CA ASP A 173 8.07 14.48 -37.55
C ASP A 173 8.63 15.34 -36.39
N VAL A 174 7.85 16.28 -35.86
CA VAL A 174 8.26 17.25 -34.84
C VAL A 174 7.50 17.01 -33.54
N THR A 175 8.26 16.78 -32.48
CA THR A 175 7.77 16.83 -31.09
C THR A 175 8.31 18.10 -30.44
N GLN A 176 7.41 18.94 -29.93
CA GLN A 176 7.76 20.18 -29.25
C GLN A 176 7.23 20.16 -27.81
N THR A 177 8.09 20.43 -26.84
CA THR A 177 7.70 20.56 -25.43
C THR A 177 7.13 21.95 -25.16
N TYR A 178 6.10 22.04 -24.33
CA TYR A 178 5.54 23.30 -23.87
C TYR A 178 5.71 23.46 -22.36
N PRO A 179 6.05 24.67 -21.89
CA PRO A 179 6.13 24.94 -20.47
C PRO A 179 4.74 24.81 -19.85
N SER A 180 4.69 24.17 -18.69
CA SER A 180 3.48 24.02 -17.90
C SER A 180 3.54 24.83 -16.60
N SER A 181 2.36 25.08 -16.04
CA SER A 181 2.20 25.74 -14.76
C SER A 181 1.28 24.92 -13.86
N GLU A 182 1.85 24.38 -12.79
CA GLU A 182 1.17 23.51 -11.84
C GLU A 182 0.61 24.30 -10.65
N LYS A 183 -0.68 24.10 -10.37
CA LYS A 183 -1.35 24.62 -9.18
C LYS A 183 -1.79 23.47 -8.30
N TYR A 184 -1.10 23.29 -7.19
CA TYR A 184 -1.37 22.23 -6.23
C TYR A 184 -2.43 22.66 -5.21
N THR A 185 -3.31 21.72 -4.86
CA THR A 185 -4.27 21.84 -3.76
C THR A 185 -4.10 20.66 -2.82
N ASN A 186 -4.12 20.93 -1.52
CA ASN A 186 -4.12 19.89 -0.49
C ASN A 186 -5.57 19.53 -0.16
N ASN A 187 -5.90 18.25 -0.25
CA ASN A 187 -7.22 17.75 0.06
C ASN A 187 -7.37 17.47 1.56
N ILE A 188 -8.61 17.38 2.04
CA ILE A 188 -8.91 17.13 3.46
C ILE A 188 -8.33 15.79 3.93
N ASP A 189 -8.29 14.79 3.03
CA ASP A 189 -7.72 13.47 3.29
C ASP A 189 -6.17 13.45 3.28
N LYS A 190 -5.52 14.62 3.12
CA LYS A 190 -4.07 14.84 2.99
C LYS A 190 -3.45 14.41 1.66
N THR A 191 -4.25 13.99 0.68
CA THR A 191 -3.75 13.82 -0.69
C THR A 191 -3.53 15.17 -1.37
N HIS A 192 -2.88 15.12 -2.52
CA HIS A 192 -2.67 16.26 -3.40
C HIS A 192 -3.54 16.13 -4.64
N SER A 193 -4.02 17.27 -5.13
CA SER A 193 -4.52 17.42 -6.49
C SER A 193 -3.72 18.52 -7.17
N VAL A 194 -3.59 18.46 -8.49
CA VAL A 194 -2.88 19.46 -9.28
C VAL A 194 -3.67 19.78 -10.54
N THR A 195 -3.75 21.08 -10.84
CA THR A 195 -4.12 21.55 -12.18
C THR A 195 -2.85 21.97 -12.90
N SER A 196 -2.49 21.28 -13.98
CA SER A 196 -1.39 21.67 -14.86
C SER A 196 -1.96 22.38 -16.08
N ASP A 197 -1.53 23.63 -16.27
CA ASP A 197 -1.92 24.50 -17.36
C ASP A 197 -0.79 24.60 -18.39
N CYS A 198 -1.10 24.43 -19.67
CA CYS A 198 -0.19 24.61 -20.80
C CYS A 198 -0.80 25.60 -21.80
N ARG A 199 0.07 26.40 -22.44
CA ARG A 199 -0.33 27.36 -23.49
C ARG A 199 0.38 27.01 -24.78
N VAL A 200 -0.40 26.83 -25.84
CA VAL A 200 0.08 26.52 -27.18
C VAL A 200 -0.26 27.69 -28.10
N PRO A 201 0.74 28.34 -28.73
CA PRO A 201 0.51 29.41 -29.70
C PRO A 201 -0.32 28.95 -30.90
N GLU A 202 -1.18 29.82 -31.42
CA GLU A 202 -2.06 29.48 -32.54
C GLU A 202 -1.29 29.08 -33.82
N LYS A 203 -0.08 29.62 -34.01
CA LYS A 203 0.82 29.24 -35.11
C LYS A 203 1.17 27.75 -35.12
N ASP A 204 1.25 27.12 -33.95
CA ASP A 204 1.59 25.70 -33.83
C ASP A 204 0.36 24.83 -34.10
N LEU A 205 -0.83 25.30 -33.68
CA LEU A 205 -2.11 24.62 -33.93
C LEU A 205 -2.47 24.52 -35.41
N LYS A 206 -1.92 25.43 -36.25
CA LYS A 206 -2.11 25.43 -37.70
C LYS A 206 -1.17 24.47 -38.44
N LYS A 207 -0.24 23.81 -37.74
CA LYS A 207 0.63 22.78 -38.34
C LYS A 207 -0.22 21.56 -38.73
N PRO A 208 0.14 20.84 -39.82
CA PRO A 208 -0.59 19.65 -40.24
C PRO A 208 -0.54 18.58 -39.15
N ASN A 209 -1.67 17.89 -38.94
CA ASN A 209 -1.81 16.79 -37.98
C ASN A 209 -1.38 17.17 -36.54
N PHE A 210 -1.46 18.44 -36.16
CA PHE A 210 -1.01 18.90 -34.87
C PHE A 210 -1.90 18.39 -33.73
N THR A 211 -1.26 17.73 -32.75
CA THR A 211 -1.92 17.12 -31.61
C THR A 211 -1.23 17.53 -30.32
N VAL A 212 -2.01 18.01 -29.34
CA VAL A 212 -1.48 18.27 -28.00
C VAL A 212 -1.65 17.02 -27.14
N CYS A 213 -0.55 16.55 -26.56
CA CYS A 213 -0.49 15.44 -25.62
C CYS A 213 0.04 15.92 -24.27
N VAL A 214 -0.42 15.31 -23.20
CA VAL A 214 0.16 15.48 -21.87
C VAL A 214 0.48 14.11 -21.31
N THR A 215 1.66 13.98 -20.72
CA THR A 215 2.10 12.77 -20.01
C THR A 215 2.40 13.10 -18.56
N TRP A 216 2.24 12.13 -17.68
CA TRP A 216 2.58 12.27 -16.27
C TRP A 216 3.10 10.96 -15.67
N ARG A 217 4.01 11.06 -14.70
CA ARG A 217 4.59 9.92 -13.98
C ARG A 217 4.52 10.14 -12.47
N HIS A 218 4.15 9.09 -11.76
CA HIS A 218 3.98 9.09 -10.31
C HIS A 218 4.29 7.71 -9.75
N GLU A 219 4.90 7.64 -8.56
CA GLU A 219 5.37 6.37 -7.97
C GLU A 219 4.25 5.37 -7.61
N SER A 220 3.00 5.81 -7.57
CA SER A 220 1.83 4.93 -7.34
C SER A 220 1.32 4.25 -8.62
N MET A 221 1.97 4.47 -9.76
CA MET A 221 1.55 3.99 -11.07
C MET A 221 2.62 3.06 -11.61
N ASP A 222 2.20 1.92 -12.17
CA ASP A 222 3.12 0.97 -12.82
C ASP A 222 3.69 1.58 -14.12
N ASP A 223 2.84 2.31 -14.85
CA ASP A 223 3.16 2.98 -16.11
C ASP A 223 2.86 4.48 -16.08
N ALA A 224 3.46 5.23 -17.01
CA ALA A 224 3.13 6.64 -17.20
C ALA A 224 1.69 6.82 -17.67
N GLY A 225 1.01 7.85 -17.14
CA GLY A 225 -0.27 8.29 -17.68
C GLY A 225 -0.06 9.19 -18.89
N SER A 226 -0.96 9.09 -19.88
CA SER A 226 -0.97 10.01 -21.01
C SER A 226 -2.38 10.37 -21.43
N ARG A 227 -2.52 11.52 -22.09
CA ARG A 227 -3.78 11.97 -22.67
C ARG A 227 -3.56 12.92 -23.83
N VAL A 228 -4.30 12.67 -24.90
CA VAL A 228 -4.42 13.60 -26.02
C VAL A 228 -5.55 14.58 -25.75
N ALA A 229 -5.31 15.86 -25.98
CA ALA A 229 -6.36 16.87 -26.02
C ALA A 229 -7.07 16.77 -27.37
N SER A 230 -8.31 16.30 -27.35
CA SER A 230 -9.15 16.27 -28.55
C SER A 230 -9.37 17.69 -29.06
N SER A 231 -9.06 17.95 -30.33
CA SER A 231 -9.47 19.17 -31.03
C SER A 231 -10.99 19.13 -31.23
N LEU A 232 -11.69 20.21 -30.89
CA LEU A 232 -13.10 20.43 -31.23
C LEU A 232 -13.26 20.99 -32.66
N LEU A 233 -12.31 20.69 -33.56
CA LEU A 233 -12.38 21.11 -34.96
C LEU A 233 -13.00 19.99 -35.79
#